data_AF-A0A7X6V841-F1
#
_entry.id   AF-A0A7X6V841-F1
#
_cell.length_a   1.000
_cell.length_b   1.000
_cell.length_c   1.000
_cell.angle_alpha   90.00
_cell.angle_beta   90.00
_cell.angle_gamma   90.00
#
_symmetry.space_group_name_H-M   'P 1'
#
loop_
_entity.id
_entity.type
_entity.pdbx_description
1 polymer ?
#
loop_
_entity_poly.entity_id
_entity_poly.type
_entity_poly.pdbx_seq_one_letter_code
_entity_poly.pdbx_strand_id
1 'polypeptide(L)'
;MKKMKFIPHLIASLAVTSALASTKMVPDNPVNDFARRSLRESASVVSDGAGPRLRMISPKAMPNMWDVQCSIDVPVIVKKGDMIVVTFAARGKSAFGNARWTVKLQDRKNIGLLRHDIQSGPEWKLYRYAETALRDYTADELSIGLFYGHDRQTVEMSGFTLENHGAISKDALPAPPALPKWKDPEITAPDPEKPME
;
A
#
# COMPACT_ATOMS: atom_id res chain seq x y z
N MET A 1 -76.57 6.60 -2.07
CA MET A 1 -75.46 5.62 -1.92
C MET A 1 -74.24 6.15 -2.68
N LYS A 2 -73.27 6.77 -2.00
CA LYS A 2 -72.04 7.35 -2.59
C LYS A 2 -70.91 6.31 -2.50
N LYS A 3 -70.36 5.87 -3.63
CA LYS A 3 -69.22 4.94 -3.69
C LYS A 3 -67.95 5.68 -3.28
N MET A 4 -67.35 5.27 -2.16
CA MET A 4 -66.08 5.79 -1.65
C MET A 4 -64.94 5.02 -2.32
N LYS A 5 -64.10 5.70 -3.12
CA LYS A 5 -62.92 5.12 -3.77
C LYS A 5 -61.77 5.07 -2.76
N PHE A 6 -61.31 3.87 -2.43
CA PHE A 6 -60.07 3.64 -1.70
C PHE A 6 -58.87 3.92 -2.62
N ILE A 7 -57.96 4.79 -2.20
CA ILE A 7 -56.68 5.03 -2.86
C ILE A 7 -55.61 4.35 -1.99
N PRO A 8 -54.92 3.30 -2.48
CA PRO A 8 -53.84 2.69 -1.71
C PRO A 8 -52.62 3.63 -1.74
N HIS A 9 -52.11 3.97 -0.56
CA HIS A 9 -50.81 4.62 -0.43
C HIS A 9 -49.71 3.61 -0.77
N LEU A 10 -49.10 3.80 -1.94
CA LEU A 10 -47.87 3.13 -2.32
C LEU A 10 -46.74 3.66 -1.43
N ILE A 11 -46.25 2.87 -0.48
CA ILE A 11 -45.01 3.15 0.24
C ILE A 11 -43.87 2.73 -0.69
N ALA A 12 -43.30 3.69 -1.40
CA ALA A 12 -42.07 3.48 -2.15
C ALA A 12 -40.90 3.39 -1.14
N SER A 13 -40.42 2.18 -0.86
CA SER A 13 -39.14 1.99 -0.18
C SER A 13 -38.02 2.53 -1.06
N LEU A 14 -37.45 3.66 -0.66
CA LEU A 14 -36.24 4.22 -1.27
C LEU A 14 -35.06 3.35 -0.83
N ALA A 15 -34.66 2.40 -1.66
CA ALA A 15 -33.38 1.72 -1.49
C ALA A 15 -32.27 2.74 -1.83
N VAL A 16 -31.60 3.27 -0.81
CA VAL A 16 -30.39 4.07 -1.01
C VAL A 16 -29.27 3.11 -1.37
N THR A 17 -29.00 2.97 -2.67
CA THR A 17 -27.79 2.31 -3.16
C THR A 17 -26.63 3.28 -2.95
N SER A 18 -26.07 3.33 -1.74
CA SER A 18 -24.80 4.02 -1.52
C SER A 18 -23.71 3.23 -2.24
N ALA A 19 -23.17 3.78 -3.32
CA ALA A 19 -21.91 3.30 -3.85
C ALA A 19 -20.89 3.34 -2.71
N LEU A 20 -20.28 2.20 -2.39
CA LEU A 20 -19.18 2.10 -1.43
C LEU A 20 -17.99 2.89 -2.00
N ALA A 21 -17.92 4.17 -1.70
CA ALA A 21 -16.77 4.99 -2.00
C ALA A 21 -15.67 4.62 -1.00
N SER A 22 -14.57 4.06 -1.49
CA SER A 22 -13.39 3.88 -0.66
C SER A 22 -12.80 5.24 -0.30
N THR A 23 -12.30 5.35 0.93
CA THR A 23 -11.58 6.54 1.39
C THR A 23 -10.08 6.29 1.27
N LYS A 24 -9.38 7.15 0.52
CA LYS A 24 -7.91 7.11 0.46
C LYS A 24 -7.35 7.50 1.81
N MET A 25 -6.41 6.70 2.30
CA MET A 25 -5.78 6.87 3.62
C MET A 25 -4.41 7.54 3.54
N VAL A 26 -3.85 7.66 2.33
CA VAL A 26 -2.57 8.33 2.03
C VAL A 26 -2.73 9.17 0.74
N PRO A 27 -1.85 10.15 0.49
CA PRO A 27 -1.91 10.94 -0.75
C PRO A 27 -1.79 10.10 -2.02
N ASP A 28 -2.30 10.62 -3.15
CA ASP A 28 -2.39 9.92 -4.45
C ASP A 28 -1.04 9.46 -5.03
N ASN A 29 0.06 10.06 -4.58
CA ASN A 29 1.39 9.68 -4.99
C ASN A 29 2.36 9.76 -3.81
N PRO A 30 2.32 8.78 -2.90
CA PRO A 30 3.07 8.84 -1.66
C PRO A 30 4.56 8.54 -1.85
N VAL A 31 5.03 8.28 -3.09
CA VAL A 31 6.44 7.97 -3.35
C VAL A 31 7.38 9.11 -2.94
N ASN A 32 6.95 10.36 -3.08
CA ASN A 32 7.71 11.53 -2.59
C ASN A 32 7.80 11.53 -1.06
N ASP A 33 6.70 11.18 -0.38
CA ASP A 33 6.66 11.12 1.08
C ASP A 33 7.54 9.98 1.61
N PHE A 34 7.47 8.81 0.98
CA PHE A 34 8.34 7.69 1.30
C PHE A 34 9.82 8.02 1.08
N ALA A 35 10.18 8.66 -0.03
CA ALA A 35 11.57 9.03 -0.29
C ALA A 35 12.10 10.03 0.75
N ARG A 36 11.31 11.07 1.07
CA ARG A 36 11.67 12.06 2.11
C ARG A 36 11.79 11.46 3.51
N ARG A 37 11.03 10.40 3.79
CA ARG A 37 11.03 9.71 5.09
C ARG A 37 11.79 8.39 5.03
N SER A 38 12.74 8.27 4.11
CA SER A 38 13.66 7.14 4.07
C SER A 38 14.76 7.33 5.11
N LEU A 39 15.11 6.24 5.81
CA LEU A 39 16.30 6.24 6.64
C LEU A 39 17.53 6.12 5.74
N ARG A 40 18.62 6.82 6.07
CA ARG A 40 19.90 6.70 5.36
C ARG A 40 19.83 7.04 3.86
N GLU A 41 18.87 7.87 3.46
CA GLU A 41 18.66 8.26 2.05
C GLU A 41 18.53 7.04 1.13
N SER A 42 18.06 5.92 1.67
CA SER A 42 18.02 4.63 0.99
C SER A 42 16.88 4.51 -0.01
N ALA A 43 16.08 5.57 -0.19
CA ALA A 43 15.06 5.62 -1.22
C ALA A 43 15.05 6.95 -1.97
N SER A 44 14.86 6.86 -3.28
CA SER A 44 14.75 8.00 -4.18
C SER A 44 13.57 7.83 -5.14
N VAL A 45 13.06 8.95 -5.64
CA VAL A 45 12.02 8.94 -6.68
C VAL A 45 12.70 8.89 -8.04
N VAL A 46 12.26 7.96 -8.88
CA VAL A 46 12.71 7.84 -10.27
C VAL A 46 11.55 8.20 -11.20
N SER A 47 11.82 9.06 -12.16
CA SER A 47 10.86 9.57 -13.14
C SER A 47 11.50 9.56 -14.54
N ASP A 48 11.31 8.47 -15.28
CA ASP A 48 11.88 8.25 -16.62
C ASP A 48 10.81 8.15 -17.73
N GLY A 49 9.64 8.75 -17.50
CA GLY A 49 8.53 8.81 -18.46
C GLY A 49 7.48 7.72 -18.30
N ALA A 50 7.71 6.70 -17.47
CA ALA A 50 6.72 5.66 -17.16
C ALA A 50 5.88 5.95 -15.88
N GLY A 51 5.96 7.18 -15.38
CA GLY A 51 5.37 7.62 -14.11
C GLY A 51 6.35 7.50 -12.93
N PRO A 52 6.08 8.17 -11.81
CA PRO A 52 6.98 8.18 -10.68
C PRO A 52 6.99 6.81 -9.98
N ARG A 53 8.18 6.35 -9.62
CA ARG A 53 8.39 5.15 -8.80
C ARG A 53 9.35 5.44 -7.65
N LEU A 54 9.15 4.73 -6.55
CA LEU A 54 10.09 4.71 -5.45
C LEU A 54 11.14 3.63 -5.73
N ARG A 55 12.41 4.02 -5.81
CA ARG A 55 13.55 3.10 -5.84
C ARG A 55 14.13 3.02 -4.43
N MET A 56 14.19 1.83 -3.89
CA MET A 56 14.68 1.51 -2.56
C MET A 56 15.93 0.65 -2.69
N ILE A 57 17.03 1.07 -2.07
CA ILE A 57 18.33 0.42 -2.17
C ILE A 57 18.79 0.01 -0.78
N SER A 58 19.16 -1.25 -0.63
CA SER A 58 19.90 -1.76 0.52
C SER A 58 21.25 -2.24 0.02
N PRO A 59 22.37 -1.58 0.35
CA PRO A 59 23.68 -1.90 -0.22
C PRO A 59 24.29 -3.19 0.36
N LYS A 60 23.75 -3.67 1.48
CA LYS A 60 24.14 -4.90 2.16
C LYS A 60 22.98 -5.43 2.99
N ALA A 61 23.05 -6.69 3.41
CA ALA A 61 22.18 -7.17 4.48
C ALA A 61 22.46 -6.37 5.77
N MET A 62 21.40 -5.87 6.38
CA MET A 62 21.45 -5.13 7.64
C MET A 62 21.23 -6.07 8.83
N PRO A 63 21.71 -5.73 10.04
CA PRO A 63 21.40 -6.49 11.24
C PRO A 63 19.89 -6.69 11.45
N ASN A 64 19.09 -5.67 11.12
CA ASN A 64 17.65 -5.74 11.13
C ASN A 64 17.04 -5.21 9.83
N MET A 65 15.91 -5.78 9.40
CA MET A 65 15.20 -5.34 8.20
C MET A 65 14.71 -3.88 8.27
N TRP A 66 14.53 -3.34 9.48
CA TRP A 66 14.10 -1.95 9.73
C TRP A 66 15.25 -0.95 9.82
N ASP A 67 16.50 -1.39 9.75
CA ASP A 67 17.64 -0.46 9.72
C ASP A 67 17.71 0.32 8.39
N VAL A 68 16.96 -0.15 7.39
CA VAL A 68 16.76 0.46 6.07
C VAL A 68 15.26 0.34 5.76
N GLN A 69 14.55 1.46 5.89
CA GLN A 69 13.11 1.55 5.72
C GLN A 69 12.67 2.92 5.21
N CYS A 70 11.43 3.01 4.75
CA CYS A 70 10.70 4.27 4.65
C CYS A 70 9.30 4.09 5.21
N SER A 71 8.73 5.15 5.77
CA SER A 71 7.39 5.09 6.36
C SER A 71 6.66 6.42 6.26
N ILE A 72 5.34 6.36 6.14
CA ILE A 72 4.46 7.52 6.19
C ILE A 72 3.38 7.29 7.25
N ASP A 73 2.98 8.38 7.91
CA ASP A 73 1.87 8.35 8.86
C ASP A 73 0.55 8.33 8.11
N VAL A 74 -0.48 7.76 8.73
CA VAL A 74 -1.83 7.66 8.18
C VAL A 74 -2.71 8.72 8.86
N PRO A 75 -3.02 9.85 8.19
CA PRO A 75 -3.69 11.00 8.81
C PRO A 75 -5.21 10.85 8.93
N VAL A 76 -5.72 9.61 8.93
CA VAL A 76 -7.16 9.32 8.93
C VAL A 76 -7.53 8.36 10.05
N ILE A 77 -8.77 8.49 10.53
CA ILE A 77 -9.38 7.58 11.50
C ILE A 77 -9.71 6.26 10.80
N VAL A 78 -9.49 5.15 11.49
CA VAL A 78 -9.94 3.81 11.09
C VAL A 78 -10.84 3.25 12.17
N LYS A 79 -12.00 2.70 11.80
CA LYS A 79 -12.94 2.08 12.74
C LYS A 79 -12.76 0.58 12.77
N LYS A 80 -13.04 -0.01 13.92
CA LYS A 80 -13.15 -1.46 14.05
C LYS A 80 -14.14 -1.99 13.01
N GLY A 81 -13.74 -3.05 12.31
CA GLY A 81 -14.51 -3.68 11.25
C GLY A 81 -14.24 -3.12 9.86
N ASP A 82 -13.53 -1.99 9.74
CA ASP A 82 -13.16 -1.44 8.44
C ASP A 82 -12.23 -2.37 7.68
N MET A 83 -12.48 -2.53 6.38
CA MET A 83 -11.65 -3.28 5.45
C MET A 83 -10.57 -2.36 4.87
N ILE A 84 -9.32 -2.59 5.29
CA ILE A 84 -8.17 -1.82 4.85
C ILE A 84 -7.46 -2.56 3.73
N VAL A 85 -7.22 -1.88 2.61
CA VAL A 85 -6.61 -2.46 1.41
C VAL A 85 -5.36 -1.70 1.05
N VAL A 86 -4.24 -2.40 0.94
CA VAL A 86 -2.99 -1.88 0.37
C VAL A 86 -2.78 -2.49 -1.01
N THR A 87 -2.51 -1.64 -1.99
CA THR A 87 -2.20 -2.07 -3.37
C THR A 87 -0.96 -1.37 -3.85
N PHE A 88 -0.06 -2.09 -4.51
CA PHE A 88 1.09 -1.51 -5.20
C PHE A 88 1.63 -2.49 -6.21
N ALA A 89 2.36 -1.99 -7.20
CA ALA A 89 3.20 -2.83 -8.02
C ALA A 89 4.64 -2.75 -7.54
N ALA A 90 5.35 -3.87 -7.62
CA ALA A 90 6.76 -3.90 -7.28
C ALA A 90 7.54 -4.89 -8.15
N ARG A 91 8.83 -4.62 -8.26
CA ARG A 91 9.87 -5.52 -8.78
C ARG A 91 11.12 -5.39 -7.92
N GLY A 92 12.02 -6.35 -8.00
CA GLY A 92 13.23 -6.33 -7.19
C GLY A 92 14.31 -7.29 -7.67
N LYS A 93 15.54 -6.97 -7.32
CA LYS A 93 16.71 -7.80 -7.56
C LYS A 93 17.62 -7.74 -6.34
N SER A 94 18.01 -8.90 -5.82
CA SER A 94 19.08 -9.03 -4.84
C SER A 94 20.34 -9.61 -5.47
N ALA A 95 21.46 -9.49 -4.76
CA ALA A 95 22.71 -10.16 -5.13
C ALA A 95 22.54 -11.70 -5.25
N PHE A 96 21.54 -12.27 -4.58
CA PHE A 96 21.27 -13.72 -4.56
C PHE A 96 20.00 -14.12 -5.35
N GLY A 97 19.47 -13.23 -6.19
CA GLY A 97 18.29 -13.50 -7.01
C GLY A 97 17.15 -12.54 -6.71
N ASN A 98 16.08 -13.03 -6.11
CA ASN A 98 14.89 -12.22 -5.82
C ASN A 98 15.13 -11.33 -4.59
N ALA A 99 14.59 -10.12 -4.61
CA ALA A 99 14.61 -9.23 -3.45
C ALA A 99 13.60 -9.70 -2.39
N ARG A 100 13.90 -9.41 -1.13
CA ARG A 100 13.06 -9.70 0.05
C ARG A 100 12.81 -8.42 0.84
N TRP A 101 11.56 -8.15 1.15
CA TRP A 101 11.16 -6.93 1.86
C TRP A 101 9.79 -7.11 2.50
N THR A 102 9.44 -6.23 3.43
CA THR A 102 8.17 -6.32 4.17
C THR A 102 7.40 -5.02 4.03
N VAL A 103 6.08 -5.12 3.86
CA VAL A 103 5.14 -4.01 4.07
C VAL A 103 4.43 -4.20 5.41
N LYS A 104 4.33 -3.15 6.22
CA LYS A 104 3.58 -3.19 7.49
C LYS A 104 2.73 -1.95 7.70
N LEU A 105 1.46 -2.16 8.03
CA LEU A 105 0.61 -1.14 8.64
C LEU A 105 0.56 -1.42 10.15
N GLN A 106 1.03 -0.49 10.96
CA GLN A 106 1.21 -0.72 12.40
C GLN A 106 0.94 0.55 13.20
N ASP A 107 0.58 0.38 14.47
CA ASP A 107 0.45 1.50 15.39
C ASP A 107 1.82 1.97 15.93
N ARG A 108 1.81 3.04 16.73
CA ARG A 108 3.02 3.61 17.37
C ARG A 108 3.72 2.67 18.36
N LYS A 109 3.06 1.59 18.80
CA LYS A 109 3.65 0.54 19.64
C LYS A 109 4.19 -0.62 18.80
N ASN A 110 4.22 -0.48 17.48
CA ASN A 110 4.59 -1.50 16.50
C ASN A 110 3.66 -2.73 16.52
N ILE A 111 2.43 -2.58 16.99
CA ILE A 111 1.41 -3.62 16.89
C ILE A 111 0.80 -3.53 15.48
N GLY A 112 1.03 -4.56 14.68
CA GLY A 112 0.65 -4.59 13.28
C GLY A 112 -0.85 -4.83 13.09
N LEU A 113 -1.48 -3.99 12.27
CA LEU A 113 -2.75 -4.31 11.63
C LEU A 113 -2.51 -5.23 10.42
N LEU A 114 -1.46 -4.97 9.64
CA LEU A 114 -1.12 -5.74 8.45
C LEU A 114 0.40 -5.94 8.38
N ARG A 115 0.83 -7.14 8.00
CA ARG A 115 2.23 -7.47 7.72
C ARG A 115 2.31 -8.49 6.59
N HIS A 116 3.01 -8.16 5.52
CA HIS A 116 3.33 -9.11 4.46
C HIS A 116 4.80 -9.06 4.11
N ASP A 117 5.44 -10.23 4.20
CA ASP A 117 6.79 -10.45 3.69
C ASP A 117 6.68 -10.81 2.21
N ILE A 118 7.46 -10.11 1.37
CA ILE A 118 7.35 -10.09 -0.08
C ILE A 118 8.66 -10.57 -0.68
N GLN A 119 8.54 -11.45 -1.66
CA GLN A 119 9.63 -11.80 -2.56
C GLN A 119 9.31 -11.27 -3.96
N SER A 120 10.10 -10.31 -4.44
CA SER A 120 9.94 -9.72 -5.77
C SER A 120 11.11 -10.11 -6.68
N GLY A 121 10.76 -10.55 -7.90
CA GLY A 121 11.71 -10.79 -8.98
C GLY A 121 11.87 -9.56 -9.89
N PRO A 122 12.64 -9.68 -10.98
CA PRO A 122 12.93 -8.53 -11.86
C PRO A 122 11.70 -8.03 -12.62
N GLU A 123 10.65 -8.82 -12.71
CA GLU A 123 9.39 -8.48 -13.36
C GLU A 123 8.44 -7.74 -12.43
N TRP A 124 7.73 -6.75 -12.98
CA TRP A 124 6.66 -6.04 -12.28
C TRP A 124 5.51 -6.99 -11.95
N LYS A 125 5.10 -7.02 -10.67
CA LYS A 125 3.93 -7.75 -10.19
C LYS A 125 3.04 -6.85 -9.36
N LEU A 126 1.73 -7.07 -9.45
CA LEU A 126 0.76 -6.38 -8.61
C LEU A 126 0.61 -7.12 -7.29
N TYR A 127 0.74 -6.40 -6.20
CA TYR A 127 0.50 -6.88 -4.85
C TYR A 127 -0.73 -6.17 -4.32
N ARG A 128 -1.64 -6.95 -3.74
CA ARG A 128 -2.83 -6.44 -3.09
C ARG A 128 -3.12 -7.25 -1.84
N TYR A 129 -3.17 -6.56 -0.72
CA TYR A 129 -3.45 -7.16 0.57
C TYR A 129 -4.60 -6.43 1.24
N ALA A 130 -5.44 -7.19 1.94
CA ALA A 130 -6.65 -6.68 2.55
C ALA A 130 -6.80 -7.29 3.94
N GLU A 131 -7.06 -6.44 4.94
CA GLU A 131 -7.15 -6.83 6.34
C GLU A 131 -8.23 -6.03 7.07
N THR A 132 -8.91 -6.68 8.02
CA THR A 132 -9.97 -6.05 8.79
C THR A 132 -9.41 -5.41 10.06
N ALA A 133 -9.74 -4.14 10.31
CA ALA A 133 -9.39 -3.45 11.54
C ALA A 133 -10.03 -4.12 12.77
N LEU A 134 -9.21 -4.63 13.70
CA LEU A 134 -9.69 -5.32 14.90
C LEU A 134 -10.13 -4.37 16.02
N ARG A 135 -9.78 -3.08 15.91
CA ARG A 135 -10.09 -2.01 16.85
C ARG A 135 -10.15 -0.66 16.13
N ASP A 136 -10.60 0.35 16.85
CA ASP A 136 -10.51 1.74 16.40
C ASP A 136 -9.06 2.23 16.46
N TYR A 137 -8.69 3.05 15.47
CA TYR A 137 -7.44 3.80 15.42
C TYR A 137 -7.78 5.28 15.17
N THR A 138 -7.14 6.15 15.96
CA THR A 138 -7.20 7.60 15.77
C THR A 138 -6.35 8.04 14.57
N ALA A 139 -6.58 9.26 14.09
CA ALA A 139 -5.71 9.84 13.05
C ALA A 139 -4.26 9.91 13.55
N ASP A 140 -3.30 9.66 12.65
CA ASP A 140 -1.86 9.60 12.94
C ASP A 140 -1.44 8.54 13.97
N GLU A 141 -2.33 7.60 14.33
CA GLU A 141 -2.00 6.46 15.18
C GLU A 141 -1.30 5.34 14.39
N LEU A 142 -1.69 5.20 13.12
CA LEU A 142 -1.15 4.20 12.20
C LEU A 142 -0.03 4.81 11.34
N SER A 143 0.93 3.96 11.01
CA SER A 143 1.98 4.23 10.01
C SER A 143 2.11 3.03 9.07
N ILE A 144 2.36 3.32 7.80
CA ILE A 144 2.63 2.31 6.77
C ILE A 144 4.10 2.39 6.39
N GLY A 145 4.82 1.29 6.60
CA GLY A 145 6.26 1.19 6.44
C GLY A 145 6.66 0.12 5.43
N LEU A 146 7.74 0.40 4.70
CA LEU A 146 8.42 -0.51 3.78
C LEU A 146 9.80 -0.82 4.36
N PHE A 147 10.09 -2.10 4.60
CA PHE A 147 11.28 -2.57 5.29
C PHE A 147 12.10 -3.44 4.33
N TYR A 148 13.30 -3.01 3.96
CA TYR A 148 14.06 -3.64 2.86
C TYR A 148 15.54 -3.85 3.19
N GLY A 149 15.90 -3.86 4.47
CA GLY A 149 17.26 -4.18 4.93
C GLY A 149 17.66 -5.67 4.90
N HIS A 150 16.90 -6.55 4.26
CA HIS A 150 17.14 -8.01 4.31
C HIS A 150 18.40 -8.46 3.56
N ASP A 151 18.82 -7.73 2.53
CA ASP A 151 19.87 -8.17 1.62
C ASP A 151 20.56 -6.99 0.93
N ARG A 152 21.62 -7.27 0.18
CA ARG A 152 22.10 -6.38 -0.88
C ARG A 152 21.10 -6.46 -2.04
N GLN A 153 20.28 -5.41 -2.20
CA GLN A 153 19.17 -5.44 -3.16
C GLN A 153 18.69 -4.06 -3.57
N THR A 154 18.02 -4.04 -4.72
CA THR A 154 17.23 -2.91 -5.22
C THR A 154 15.78 -3.37 -5.33
N VAL A 155 14.86 -2.58 -4.81
CA VAL A 155 13.41 -2.76 -4.95
C VAL A 155 12.84 -1.51 -5.58
N GLU A 156 11.95 -1.68 -6.56
CA GLU A 156 11.18 -0.58 -7.11
C GLU A 156 9.69 -0.79 -6.84
N MET A 157 8.99 0.28 -6.51
CA MET A 157 7.56 0.29 -6.22
C MET A 157 6.87 1.45 -6.92
N SER A 158 5.67 1.21 -7.45
CA SER A 158 4.84 2.26 -8.05
C SER A 158 3.35 1.94 -7.85
N GLY A 159 2.49 2.94 -8.08
CA GLY A 159 1.04 2.81 -7.95
C GLY A 159 0.56 2.45 -6.54
N PHE A 160 1.26 2.94 -5.50
CA PHE A 160 0.91 2.63 -4.11
C PHE A 160 -0.41 3.30 -3.71
N THR A 161 -1.34 2.51 -3.18
CA THR A 161 -2.56 2.98 -2.53
C THR A 161 -2.76 2.31 -1.18
N LEU A 162 -3.33 3.07 -0.24
CA LEU A 162 -3.86 2.57 1.02
C LEU A 162 -5.29 3.11 1.15
N GLU A 163 -6.26 2.22 1.24
CA GLU A 163 -7.68 2.55 1.14
C GLU A 163 -8.47 1.91 2.28
N ASN A 164 -9.44 2.66 2.80
CA ASN A 164 -10.45 2.17 3.72
C ASN A 164 -11.76 1.98 2.95
N HIS A 165 -12.28 0.76 2.93
CA HIS A 165 -13.53 0.40 2.24
C HIS A 165 -14.74 0.31 3.20
N GLY A 166 -14.58 0.76 4.45
CA GLY A 166 -15.59 0.66 5.50
C GLY A 166 -15.84 -0.79 5.93
N ALA A 167 -16.92 -1.02 6.67
CA ALA A 167 -17.28 -2.33 7.21
C ALA A 167 -17.88 -3.26 6.13
N ILE A 168 -17.04 -3.73 5.21
CA ILE A 168 -17.40 -4.69 4.16
C ILE A 168 -16.63 -6.02 4.31
N SER A 169 -17.14 -7.08 3.68
CA SER A 169 -16.40 -8.34 3.57
C SER A 169 -15.33 -8.26 2.48
N LYS A 170 -14.32 -9.12 2.57
CA LYS A 170 -13.26 -9.24 1.57
C LYS A 170 -13.81 -9.60 0.18
N ASP A 171 -14.89 -10.38 0.14
CA ASP A 171 -15.54 -10.81 -1.10
C ASP A 171 -16.27 -9.66 -1.83
N ALA A 172 -16.60 -8.58 -1.10
CA ALA A 172 -17.21 -7.38 -1.66
C ALA A 172 -16.18 -6.38 -2.22
N LEU A 173 -14.88 -6.68 -2.15
CA LEU A 173 -13.84 -5.80 -2.66
C LEU A 173 -13.91 -5.69 -4.20
N PRO A 174 -13.70 -4.49 -4.76
CA PRO A 174 -13.62 -4.33 -6.21
C PRO A 174 -12.45 -5.13 -6.77
N ALA A 175 -12.46 -5.44 -8.07
CA ALA A 175 -11.31 -6.05 -8.73
C ALA A 175 -10.04 -5.19 -8.55
N PRO A 176 -8.85 -5.81 -8.46
CA PRO A 176 -7.61 -5.04 -8.39
C PRO A 176 -7.43 -4.19 -9.64
N PRO A 177 -6.78 -3.02 -9.53
CA PRO A 177 -6.47 -2.20 -10.70
C PRO A 177 -5.56 -2.96 -11.67
N ALA A 178 -5.62 -2.62 -12.95
CA ALA A 178 -4.66 -3.14 -13.92
C ALA A 178 -3.25 -2.63 -13.59
N LEU A 179 -2.23 -3.47 -13.85
CA LEU A 179 -0.84 -3.01 -13.79
C LEU A 179 -0.63 -1.85 -14.78
N PRO A 180 -0.01 -0.74 -14.34
CA PRO A 180 0.56 0.22 -15.26
C PRO A 180 1.48 -0.47 -16.29
N LYS A 181 1.46 0.02 -17.52
CA LYS A 181 2.34 -0.49 -18.58
C LYS A 181 3.66 0.28 -18.54
N TRP A 182 4.63 -0.19 -17.76
CA TRP A 182 5.97 0.39 -17.76
C TRP A 182 6.81 -0.13 -18.92
N LYS A 183 7.63 0.75 -19.49
CA LYS A 183 8.68 0.41 -20.47
C LYS A 183 10.01 0.79 -19.84
N ASP A 184 10.57 -0.11 -19.04
CA ASP A 184 11.68 0.27 -18.16
C ASP A 184 12.96 -0.52 -18.45
N PRO A 185 14.13 0.08 -18.16
CA PRO A 185 15.39 -0.63 -18.15
C PRO A 185 15.38 -1.77 -17.10
N GLU A 186 16.30 -2.71 -17.28
CA GLU A 186 16.54 -3.82 -16.38
C GLU A 186 16.85 -3.33 -14.96
N ILE A 187 16.25 -3.98 -13.95
CA ILE A 187 16.56 -3.70 -12.55
C ILE A 187 17.79 -4.51 -12.12
N THR A 188 18.81 -3.81 -11.62
CA THR A 188 20.06 -4.41 -11.17
C THR A 188 20.16 -4.39 -9.65
N ALA A 189 20.87 -5.37 -9.10
CA ALA A 189 21.28 -5.31 -7.69
C ALA A 189 22.35 -4.21 -7.52
N PRO A 190 22.51 -3.66 -6.31
CA PRO A 190 23.57 -2.69 -6.03
C PRO A 190 24.95 -3.30 -6.29
N ASP A 191 25.85 -2.48 -6.84
CA ASP A 191 27.24 -2.85 -7.11
C ASP A 191 27.93 -3.29 -5.79
N PRO A 192 28.59 -4.46 -5.76
CA PRO A 192 29.28 -4.93 -4.58
C PRO A 192 30.40 -4.03 -4.06
N GLU A 193 31.03 -3.25 -4.93
CA GLU A 193 32.26 -2.49 -4.66
C GLU A 193 32.00 -1.00 -4.39
N LYS A 194 30.77 -0.51 -4.65
CA LYS A 194 30.43 0.90 -4.47
C LYS A 194 29.77 1.16 -3.10
N PRO A 195 30.46 1.82 -2.14
CA PRO A 195 29.80 2.28 -0.91
C PRO A 195 28.74 3.34 -1.23
N MET A 196 27.68 3.42 -0.40
CA MET A 196 26.83 4.62 -0.40
C MET A 196 27.65 5.76 0.21
N GLU A 197 27.76 6.86 -0.54
CA GLU A 197 28.28 8.14 -0.02
C GLU A 197 27.40 8.69 1.09
#